data_AF-A0A1H9WWF9-F1
#
_entry.id   AF-A0A1H9WWF9-F1
#
_cell.length_a   1.000
_cell.length_b   1.000
_cell.length_c   1.000
_cell.angle_alpha   90.00
_cell.angle_beta   90.00
_cell.angle_gamma   90.00
#
_symmetry.space_group_name_H-M   'P 1'
#
loop_
_entity.id
_entity.type
_entity.pdbx_description
1 polymer ?
#
loop_
_entity_poly.entity_id
_entity_poly.type
_entity_poly.pdbx_seq_one_letter_code
_entity_poly.pdbx_strand_id
1 'polypeptide(L)'
;MRYATTAAVLSLLVLAGCQTSEDDQAHANAVLDAKLNGYSGSTIAEFTAQTGMLPADAYPVSGGRVFVFRTAPVYMTLPATQVTPAITRPAQCQLLVQAQPTGAGGTADSWRIVGTQRSGACNNLQN
;
A
#
# COMPACT_ATOMS: atom_id res chain seq x y z
N MET A 1 18.42 -53.81 4.61
CA MET A 1 17.44 -52.93 5.30
C MET A 1 17.92 -51.48 5.17
N ARG A 2 17.52 -50.78 4.09
CA ARG A 2 17.95 -49.41 3.76
C ARG A 2 16.72 -48.61 3.30
N TYR A 3 15.77 -48.36 4.19
CA TYR A 3 14.56 -47.58 3.85
C TYR A 3 14.12 -46.59 4.95
N ALA A 4 14.81 -46.57 6.11
CA ALA A 4 14.40 -45.71 7.21
C ALA A 4 14.82 -44.24 7.04
N THR A 5 15.88 -43.97 6.27
CA THR A 5 16.46 -42.61 6.17
C THR A 5 15.76 -41.70 5.16
N THR A 6 15.08 -42.25 4.16
CA THR A 6 14.39 -41.47 3.11
C THR A 6 13.03 -40.91 3.56
N ALA A 7 12.37 -41.55 4.52
CA ALA A 7 11.06 -41.11 5.00
C ALA A 7 11.14 -39.79 5.80
N ALA A 8 12.22 -39.58 6.56
CA ALA A 8 12.36 -38.39 7.41
C ALA A 8 12.55 -37.08 6.63
N VAL A 9 13.19 -37.13 5.46
CA VAL A 9 13.49 -35.93 4.65
C VAL A 9 12.22 -35.38 3.98
N LEU A 10 11.31 -36.26 3.57
CA LEU A 10 10.04 -35.87 2.96
C LEU A 10 9.07 -35.22 3.97
N SER A 11 9.13 -35.58 5.24
CA SER A 11 8.26 -35.00 6.28
C SER A 11 8.62 -33.56 6.66
N LEU A 12 9.92 -33.19 6.57
CA LEU A 12 10.40 -31.85 6.90
C LEU A 12 10.06 -30.79 5.85
N LEU A 13 9.86 -31.20 4.58
CA LEU A 13 9.47 -30.29 3.49
C LEU A 13 8.01 -29.82 3.58
N VAL A 14 7.14 -30.54 4.28
CA VAL A 14 5.71 -30.20 4.39
C VAL A 14 5.46 -29.10 5.45
N LEU A 15 6.32 -28.97 6.47
CA LEU A 15 6.17 -27.92 7.50
C LEU A 15 6.77 -26.57 7.11
N ALA A 16 7.64 -26.51 6.10
CA ALA A 16 8.22 -25.26 5.61
C ALA A 16 7.29 -24.48 4.65
N GLY A 17 6.15 -25.06 4.27
CA GLY A 17 5.19 -24.48 3.33
C GLY A 17 4.06 -23.67 3.95
N CYS A 18 3.96 -23.57 5.28
CA CYS A 18 3.04 -22.64 5.94
C CYS A 18 3.69 -21.24 5.97
N GLN A 19 3.73 -20.55 4.83
CA GLN A 19 3.97 -19.11 4.85
C GLN A 19 2.86 -18.47 5.67
N THR A 20 3.24 -17.72 6.70
CA THR A 20 2.27 -17.12 7.62
C THR A 20 1.60 -15.96 6.91
N SER A 21 0.34 -15.65 7.23
CA SER A 21 -0.35 -14.49 6.66
C SER A 21 0.38 -13.17 6.94
N GLU A 22 1.22 -13.14 7.98
CA GLU A 22 2.11 -12.02 8.30
C GLU A 22 3.25 -11.89 7.28
N ASP A 23 3.84 -13.01 6.85
CA ASP A 23 4.90 -13.01 5.82
C ASP A 23 4.36 -12.52 4.48
N ASP A 24 3.18 -12.97 4.06
CA ASP A 24 2.52 -12.51 2.84
C ASP A 24 2.26 -11.00 2.87
N GLN A 25 1.78 -10.50 4.02
CA GLN A 25 1.53 -9.08 4.20
C GLN A 25 2.83 -8.27 4.19
N ALA A 26 3.90 -8.77 4.80
CA ALA A 26 5.22 -8.13 4.77
C ALA A 26 5.79 -8.08 3.34
N HIS A 27 5.63 -9.15 2.56
CA HIS A 27 6.07 -9.20 1.17
C HIS A 27 5.28 -8.23 0.29
N ALA A 28 3.95 -8.20 0.41
CA ALA A 28 3.12 -7.25 -0.32
C ALA A 28 3.52 -5.80 0.01
N ASN A 29 3.71 -5.48 1.29
CA ASN A 29 4.19 -4.17 1.73
C ASN A 29 5.53 -3.81 1.10
N ALA A 30 6.51 -4.72 1.13
CA ALA A 30 7.83 -4.47 0.57
C ALA A 30 7.78 -4.20 -0.94
N VAL A 31 6.96 -4.94 -1.69
CA VAL A 31 6.76 -4.72 -3.12
C VAL A 31 6.11 -3.36 -3.39
N LEU A 32 5.08 -3.00 -2.62
CA LEU A 32 4.42 -1.70 -2.71
C LEU A 32 5.38 -0.55 -2.40
N ASP A 33 6.14 -0.66 -1.32
CA ASP A 33 7.10 0.36 -0.92
C ASP A 33 8.23 0.50 -1.95
N ALA A 34 8.71 -0.60 -2.53
CA ALA A 34 9.69 -0.57 -3.62
C ALA A 34 9.16 0.16 -4.86
N LYS A 35 7.90 -0.10 -5.26
CA LYS A 35 7.26 0.62 -6.37
C LYS A 35 7.12 2.10 -6.08
N LEU A 36 6.68 2.46 -4.87
CA LEU A 36 6.48 3.86 -4.47
C LEU A 36 7.80 4.63 -4.39
N ASN A 37 8.85 3.99 -3.87
CA ASN A 37 10.20 4.55 -3.86
C ASN A 37 10.74 4.76 -5.28
N GLY A 38 10.31 3.96 -6.26
CA GLY A 38 10.63 4.15 -7.67
C GLY A 38 10.12 5.47 -8.27
N TYR A 39 9.11 6.10 -7.66
CA TYR A 39 8.62 7.43 -8.06
C TYR A 39 9.34 8.58 -7.33
N SER A 40 10.27 8.28 -6.42
CA SER A 40 11.08 9.32 -5.81
C SER A 40 11.88 10.06 -6.88
N GLY A 41 11.80 11.38 -6.86
CA GLY A 41 12.42 12.23 -7.86
C GLY A 41 11.59 12.48 -9.12
N SER A 42 10.47 11.79 -9.38
CA SER A 42 9.57 12.18 -10.46
C SER A 42 8.69 13.37 -10.07
N THR A 43 8.01 13.97 -11.05
CA THR A 43 7.03 15.03 -10.83
C THR A 43 5.65 14.46 -10.49
N ILE A 44 4.80 15.25 -9.84
CA ILE A 44 3.40 14.84 -9.62
C ILE A 44 2.69 14.60 -10.95
N ALA A 45 2.98 15.38 -11.99
CA ALA A 45 2.44 15.15 -13.33
C ALA A 45 2.78 13.74 -13.86
N GLU A 46 4.07 13.35 -13.80
CA GLU A 46 4.51 12.01 -14.21
C GLU A 46 3.87 10.91 -13.37
N PHE A 47 3.78 11.11 -12.05
CA PHE A 47 3.12 10.17 -11.16
C PHE A 47 1.65 9.96 -11.54
N THR A 48 0.90 11.03 -11.78
CA THR A 48 -0.51 10.93 -12.20
C THR A 48 -0.65 10.28 -13.57
N ALA A 49 0.25 10.58 -14.51
CA ALA A 49 0.24 9.98 -15.84
C ALA A 49 0.53 8.47 -15.80
N GLN A 50 1.44 8.02 -14.93
CA GLN A 50 1.83 6.62 -14.81
C GLN A 50 0.83 5.78 -13.99
N THR A 51 0.22 6.37 -12.97
CA THR A 51 -0.69 5.65 -12.06
C THR A 51 -2.16 5.81 -12.45
N GLY A 52 -2.50 6.82 -13.26
CA GLY A 52 -3.88 7.22 -13.52
C GLY A 52 -4.60 7.82 -12.31
N MET A 53 -3.91 7.97 -11.17
CA MET A 53 -4.50 8.53 -9.95
C MET A 53 -4.42 10.05 -9.99
N LEU A 54 -5.46 10.71 -9.48
CA LEU A 54 -5.48 12.15 -9.26
C LEU A 54 -5.45 12.45 -7.75
N PRO A 55 -4.79 13.55 -7.34
CA PRO A 55 -4.81 13.95 -5.94
C PRO A 55 -6.24 14.35 -5.55
N ALA A 56 -6.72 13.75 -4.46
CA ALA A 56 -7.98 14.13 -3.82
C ALA A 56 -7.86 15.41 -3.01
N ASP A 57 -6.65 15.71 -2.51
CA ASP A 57 -6.34 16.90 -1.74
C ASP A 57 -4.85 17.24 -1.87
N ALA A 58 -4.46 18.49 -1.57
CA ALA A 58 -3.07 18.89 -1.47
C ALA A 58 -2.89 20.05 -0.48
N TYR A 59 -2.12 19.84 0.58
CA TYR A 59 -1.92 20.84 1.63
C TYR A 59 -0.44 21.21 1.82
N PRO A 60 -0.15 22.49 2.12
CA PRO A 60 1.23 22.97 2.28
C PRO A 60 1.87 22.38 3.55
N VAL A 61 3.18 22.15 3.49
CA VAL A 61 4.03 21.77 4.62
C VAL A 61 5.32 22.57 4.59
N SER A 62 6.11 22.54 5.67
CA SER A 62 7.41 23.22 5.70
C SER A 62 8.30 22.70 4.55
N GLY A 63 8.65 23.59 3.61
CA GLY A 63 9.51 23.27 2.47
C GLY A 63 8.82 22.61 1.28
N GLY A 64 7.49 22.48 1.26
CA GLY A 64 6.80 21.85 0.13
C GLY A 64 5.30 21.68 0.29
N ARG A 65 4.78 20.59 -0.27
CA ARG A 65 3.35 20.24 -0.25
C ARG A 65 3.19 18.72 -0.12
N VAL A 66 2.12 18.30 0.55
CA VAL A 66 1.69 16.90 0.55
C VAL A 66 0.47 16.76 -0.34
N PHE A 67 0.56 15.87 -1.31
CA PHE A 67 -0.54 15.47 -2.19
C PHE A 67 -1.17 14.18 -1.64
N VAL A 68 -2.48 14.18 -1.45
CA VAL A 68 -3.23 13.05 -0.89
C VAL A 68 -3.94 12.34 -2.03
N PHE A 69 -3.54 11.10 -2.29
CA PHE A 69 -4.20 10.20 -3.23
C PHE A 69 -5.03 9.19 -2.45
N ARG A 70 -6.24 8.90 -2.92
CA ARG A 70 -7.15 7.97 -2.24
C ARG A 70 -7.69 6.96 -3.24
N THR A 71 -7.74 5.69 -2.83
CA THR A 71 -8.41 4.64 -3.62
C THR A 71 -9.92 4.73 -3.45
N ALA A 72 -10.68 3.97 -4.24
CA ALA A 72 -12.09 3.75 -3.89
C ALA A 72 -12.19 3.11 -2.48
N PRO A 73 -13.18 3.50 -1.66
CA PRO A 73 -13.40 2.86 -0.37
C PRO A 73 -13.95 1.44 -0.56
N VAL A 74 -13.49 0.51 0.26
CA VAL A 74 -14.04 -0.83 0.41
C VAL A 74 -14.90 -0.84 1.67
N TYR A 75 -16.13 -1.35 1.58
CA TYR A 75 -17.03 -1.42 2.73
C TYR A 75 -16.95 -2.80 3.36
N MET A 76 -16.64 -2.85 4.65
CA MET A 76 -16.68 -4.09 5.44
C MET A 76 -17.93 -4.07 6.31
N THR A 77 -18.73 -5.12 6.20
CA THR A 77 -19.93 -5.29 7.02
C THR A 77 -19.71 -6.46 7.97
N LEU A 78 -19.73 -6.17 9.27
CA LEU A 78 -19.90 -7.22 10.27
C LEU A 78 -21.40 -7.49 10.41
N PRO A 79 -21.86 -8.72 10.11
CA PRO A 79 -23.28 -9.04 10.23
C PRO A 79 -23.73 -8.97 11.68
N ALA A 80 -25.03 -8.76 11.88
CA ALA A 80 -25.61 -8.74 13.21
C ALA A 80 -25.46 -10.11 13.88
N THR A 81 -25.22 -10.09 15.20
CA THR A 81 -25.37 -11.28 16.05
C THR A 81 -26.64 -11.16 16.89
N GLN A 82 -26.91 -12.13 17.76
CA GLN A 82 -28.06 -12.11 18.66
C GLN A 82 -28.04 -10.92 19.65
N VAL A 83 -26.87 -10.32 19.90
CA VAL A 83 -26.69 -9.23 20.88
C VAL A 83 -25.98 -7.99 20.34
N THR A 84 -25.45 -8.02 19.11
CA THR A 84 -24.80 -6.87 18.48
C THR A 84 -25.42 -6.55 17.12
N PRO A 85 -25.75 -5.27 16.83
CA PRO A 85 -26.27 -4.88 15.53
C PRO A 85 -25.20 -5.03 14.44
N ALA A 86 -25.66 -5.11 13.19
CA ALA A 86 -24.76 -5.06 12.04
C ALA A 86 -24.06 -3.70 11.96
N ILE A 87 -22.77 -3.70 11.65
CA ILE A 87 -21.96 -2.49 11.50
C ILE A 87 -21.25 -2.53 10.16
N THR A 88 -21.44 -1.49 9.35
CA THR A 88 -20.72 -1.29 8.09
C THR A 88 -19.75 -0.12 8.24
N ARG A 89 -18.49 -0.32 7.84
CA ARG A 89 -17.46 0.71 7.88
C ARG A 89 -16.72 0.79 6.54
N PRO A 90 -16.44 2.00 6.03
CA PRO A 90 -15.55 2.17 4.90
C PRO A 90 -14.09 2.03 5.35
N ALA A 91 -13.31 1.36 4.52
CA ALA A 91 -11.86 1.24 4.62
C ALA A 91 -11.27 1.79 3.31
N GLN A 92 -10.32 2.70 3.40
CA GLN A 92 -9.72 3.35 2.22
C GLN A 92 -8.21 3.38 2.39
N CYS A 93 -7.48 3.15 1.30
CA CYS A 93 -6.05 3.40 1.26
C CYS A 93 -5.82 4.87 0.89
N GLN A 94 -4.93 5.51 1.63
CA GLN A 94 -4.45 6.85 1.34
C GLN A 94 -2.94 6.80 1.11
N LEU A 95 -2.51 7.44 0.03
CA LEU A 95 -1.11 7.64 -0.29
C LEU A 95 -0.81 9.14 -0.17
N LEU A 96 0.09 9.46 0.76
CA LEU A 96 0.59 10.79 1.06
C LEU A 96 1.91 10.96 0.31
N VAL A 97 1.91 11.78 -0.73
CA VAL A 97 3.09 12.06 -1.54
C VAL A 97 3.64 13.42 -1.15
N GLN A 98 4.81 13.43 -0.53
CA GLN A 98 5.52 14.65 -0.18
C GLN A 98 6.28 15.13 -1.40
N ALA A 99 6.11 16.41 -1.74
CA ALA A 99 6.79 17.01 -2.88
C ALA A 99 7.33 18.40 -2.57
N GLN A 100 8.42 18.74 -3.23
CA GLN A 100 9.09 20.03 -3.16
C GLN A 100 8.96 20.77 -4.49
N PRO A 101 8.90 22.10 -4.48
CA PRO A 101 8.87 22.88 -5.72
C PRO A 101 10.19 22.73 -6.48
N THR A 102 10.11 22.55 -7.80
CA THR A 102 11.27 22.52 -8.70
C THR A 102 11.50 23.84 -9.43
N GLY A 103 10.60 24.81 -9.26
CA GLY A 103 10.65 26.13 -9.88
C GLY A 103 9.52 27.03 -9.39
N ALA A 104 9.27 28.14 -10.10
CA ALA A 104 8.26 29.13 -9.74
C ALA A 104 6.82 28.75 -10.18
N GLY A 105 6.62 27.60 -10.84
CA GLY A 105 5.33 27.18 -11.36
C GLY A 105 4.41 26.57 -10.30
N GLY A 106 3.09 26.69 -10.53
CA GLY A 106 2.03 26.18 -9.64
C GLY A 106 1.38 24.88 -10.10
N THR A 107 1.82 24.32 -11.22
CA THR A 107 1.24 23.14 -11.89
C THR A 107 1.90 21.84 -11.42
N ALA A 108 1.29 20.68 -11.72
CA ALA A 108 1.74 19.38 -11.21
C ALA A 108 3.17 18.99 -11.64
N ASP A 109 3.65 19.49 -12.77
CA ASP A 109 5.04 19.34 -13.26
C ASP A 109 6.08 20.11 -12.40
N SER A 110 5.64 21.12 -11.65
CA SER A 110 6.51 21.96 -10.82
C SER A 110 6.73 21.39 -9.41
N TRP A 111 6.24 20.18 -9.13
CA TRP A 111 6.35 19.51 -7.83
C TRP A 111 7.05 18.17 -7.98
N ARG A 112 8.25 18.06 -7.41
CA ARG A 112 9.05 16.82 -7.39
C ARG A 112 8.79 16.02 -6.13
N ILE A 113 8.51 14.74 -6.29
CA ILE A 113 8.31 13.80 -5.20
C ILE A 113 9.64 13.61 -4.46
N VAL A 114 9.60 13.79 -3.14
CA VAL A 114 10.74 13.58 -2.24
C VAL A 114 10.47 12.48 -1.22
N GLY A 115 9.21 12.08 -1.06
CA GLY A 115 8.84 11.02 -0.14
C GLY A 115 7.42 10.55 -0.37
N THR A 116 7.15 9.31 0.02
CA THR A 116 5.81 8.73 -0.01
C THR A 116 5.52 8.07 1.32
N GLN A 117 4.27 8.11 1.75
CA GLN A 117 3.79 7.44 2.95
C GLN A 117 2.40 6.89 2.70
N ARG A 118 2.12 5.71 3.25
CA ARG A 118 0.81 5.07 3.17
C ARG A 118 0.08 5.20 4.50
N SER A 119 -1.24 5.36 4.46
CA SER A 119 -2.10 5.28 5.64
C SER A 119 -3.44 4.62 5.29
N GLY A 120 -4.09 4.04 6.30
CA GLY A 120 -5.35 3.32 6.13
C GLY A 120 -5.19 1.93 5.54
N ALA A 121 -6.22 1.47 4.82
CA ALA A 121 -6.38 0.07 4.41
C ALA A 121 -5.64 -0.27 3.11
N CYS A 122 -4.34 0.00 3.06
CA CYS A 122 -3.52 -0.16 1.84
C CYS A 122 -3.15 -1.59 1.46
N ASN A 123 -3.43 -2.57 2.33
CA ASN A 123 -3.16 -3.99 2.08
C ASN A 123 -4.43 -4.84 1.95
N ASN A 124 -5.62 -4.25 2.17
CA ASN A 124 -6.89 -4.97 2.23
C ASN A 124 -7.64 -4.98 0.89
N LEU A 125 -6.91 -4.90 -0.22
CA LEU A 125 -7.45 -4.92 -1.59
C LEU A 125 -7.39 -6.32 -2.24
N GLN A 126 -7.06 -7.37 -1.47
CA GLN A 126 -7.28 -8.75 -1.89
C GLN A 126 -8.75 -9.09 -1.65
N ASN A 127 -9.61 -8.75 -2.62
CA ASN A 127 -10.93 -9.34 -2.77
C ASN A 127 -10.94 -10.20 -4.02
#